data_AF-A0A218P8V9-F1
#
_entry.id   AF-A0A218P8V9-F1
#
_cell.length_a   1.000
_cell.length_b   1.000
_cell.length_c   1.000
_cell.angle_alpha   90.00
_cell.angle_beta   90.00
_cell.angle_gamma   90.00
#
_symmetry.space_group_name_H-M   'P 1'
#
loop_
_entity.id
_entity.type
_entity.pdbx_description
1 polymer ?
#
loop_
_entity_poly.entity_id
_entity_poly.type
_entity_poly.pdbx_seq_one_letter_code
_entity_poly.pdbx_strand_id
1 'polypeptide(L)'
;MGENIPSLKKVAEAKNSPEELYIPKGVRFKKKTFLRASGYVFLIMLVLGMVLIGYGASLDPTVKYVVADRWDKSWELKPGYYNHHTWKLESPHDAFLEINATVSGGNGDLDVYIDTPSGRVNYGRLTNPVHVTVNLSRYGVGEYTIYLDNSFSVVTSKYITLHEAVYRKVQDTTDKDAYQALGGILMFVGFFGVLYTLSKRVILEVDGDEIVMEFKSGLLKNYVELTVNGFKLDQKIKGPVKFRVGQNEDKVLEIEPIVFLNLAWKITLDGQFIGGVP
;
A
#
# COMPACT_ATOMS: atom_id res chain seq x y z
N MET A 1 -29.36 -49.67 43.48
CA MET A 1 -29.58 -48.50 42.61
C MET A 1 -28.21 -47.91 42.33
N GLY A 2 -27.65 -48.17 41.15
CA GLY A 2 -26.37 -47.60 40.72
C GLY A 2 -26.65 -46.51 39.69
N GLU A 3 -26.38 -45.25 40.05
CA GLU A 3 -26.50 -44.11 39.16
C GLU A 3 -25.51 -44.25 38.01
N ASN A 4 -26.05 -44.37 36.79
CA ASN A 4 -25.29 -44.51 35.57
C ASN A 4 -24.86 -43.12 35.11
N ILE A 5 -23.75 -42.61 35.67
CA ILE A 5 -23.17 -41.33 35.29
C ILE A 5 -22.56 -41.49 33.87
N PRO A 6 -23.07 -40.79 32.84
CA PRO A 6 -22.57 -40.95 31.49
C PRO A 6 -21.15 -40.37 31.35
N SER A 7 -20.26 -41.12 30.72
CA SER A 7 -18.87 -40.71 30.48
C SER A 7 -18.80 -39.40 29.68
N LEU A 8 -17.88 -38.50 30.05
CA LEU A 8 -17.55 -37.25 29.34
C LEU A 8 -17.30 -37.44 27.83
N LYS A 9 -16.82 -38.62 27.42
CA LYS A 9 -16.65 -38.99 26.00
C LYS A 9 -17.96 -39.04 25.23
N LYS A 10 -19.04 -39.59 25.81
CA LYS A 10 -20.39 -39.65 25.21
C LYS A 10 -21.05 -38.26 25.13
N VAL A 11 -20.76 -37.37 26.08
CA VAL A 11 -21.27 -35.98 26.06
C VAL A 11 -20.52 -35.12 25.03
N ALA A 12 -19.24 -35.40 24.80
CA ALA A 12 -18.43 -34.74 23.78
C ALA A 12 -18.72 -35.23 22.35
N GLU A 13 -19.03 -36.52 22.17
CA GLU A 13 -19.43 -37.09 20.87
C GLU A 13 -20.80 -36.54 20.41
N ALA A 14 -21.76 -36.35 21.32
CA ALA A 14 -23.06 -35.77 21.00
C ALA A 14 -23.02 -34.29 20.58
N LYS A 15 -21.96 -33.55 20.92
CA LYS A 15 -21.79 -32.13 20.56
C LYS A 15 -21.07 -31.92 19.22
N ASN A 16 -20.39 -32.96 18.71
CA ASN A 16 -19.49 -32.86 17.55
C ASN A 16 -19.97 -33.68 16.34
N SER A 17 -21.08 -34.42 16.44
CA SER A 17 -21.77 -34.88 15.22
C SER A 17 -22.46 -33.68 14.59
N PRO A 18 -22.16 -33.32 13.32
CA PRO A 18 -23.08 -32.45 12.59
C PRO A 18 -24.43 -33.17 12.61
N GLU A 19 -25.46 -32.55 13.20
CA GLU A 19 -26.83 -33.02 13.03
C GLU A 19 -27.02 -33.31 11.54
N GLU A 20 -27.18 -34.58 11.19
CA GLU A 20 -27.49 -34.96 9.82
C GLU A 20 -28.73 -34.15 9.45
N LEU A 21 -28.57 -33.23 8.50
CA LEU A 21 -29.67 -32.42 7.98
C LEU A 21 -30.73 -33.40 7.46
N TYR A 22 -31.74 -33.69 8.27
CA TYR A 22 -32.89 -34.42 7.83
C TYR A 22 -33.69 -33.47 6.94
N ILE A 23 -33.56 -33.65 5.63
CA ILE A 23 -34.33 -32.91 4.64
C ILE A 23 -35.60 -33.73 4.38
N PRO A 24 -36.79 -33.28 4.81
CA PRO A 24 -38.02 -34.00 4.54
C PRO A 24 -38.21 -34.21 3.04
N LYS A 25 -38.86 -35.32 2.64
CA LYS A 25 -39.23 -35.55 1.23
C LYS A 25 -40.02 -34.34 0.71
N GLY A 26 -39.64 -33.84 -0.48
CA GLY A 26 -40.26 -32.65 -1.10
C GLY A 26 -39.61 -31.32 -0.73
N VAL A 27 -38.56 -31.31 0.12
CA VAL A 27 -37.82 -30.10 0.49
C VAL A 27 -36.48 -30.05 -0.22
N ARG A 28 -36.13 -28.92 -0.85
CA ARG A 28 -34.77 -28.68 -1.37
C ARG A 28 -34.20 -27.39 -0.80
N PHE A 29 -32.95 -27.46 -0.37
CA PHE A 29 -32.24 -26.34 0.21
C PHE A 29 -31.01 -26.01 -0.64
N LYS A 30 -30.95 -24.78 -1.17
CA LYS A 30 -29.80 -24.29 -1.95
C LYS A 30 -29.29 -22.98 -1.37
N LYS A 31 -27.99 -22.95 -1.07
CA LYS A 31 -27.26 -21.73 -0.73
C LYS A 31 -26.60 -21.18 -1.98
N LYS A 32 -26.88 -19.92 -2.32
CA LYS A 32 -26.23 -19.22 -3.43
C LYS A 32 -25.62 -17.91 -2.92
N THR A 33 -24.33 -17.76 -3.11
CA THR A 33 -23.65 -16.48 -2.90
C THR A 33 -23.70 -15.70 -4.19
N PHE A 34 -24.04 -14.42 -4.11
CA PHE A 34 -24.03 -13.54 -5.27
C PHE A 34 -23.48 -12.17 -4.88
N LEU A 35 -22.90 -11.49 -5.85
CA LEU A 35 -22.43 -10.12 -5.70
C LEU A 35 -23.61 -9.18 -5.97
N ARG A 36 -23.90 -8.26 -5.05
CA ARG A 36 -24.88 -7.19 -5.33
C ARG A 36 -24.39 -6.30 -6.46
N ALA A 37 -25.31 -5.59 -7.13
CA ALA A 37 -24.94 -4.64 -8.19
C ALA A 37 -23.89 -3.62 -7.74
N SER A 38 -23.96 -3.16 -6.48
CA SER A 38 -22.96 -2.28 -5.87
C SER A 38 -21.57 -2.91 -5.72
N GLY A 39 -21.48 -4.24 -5.69
CA GLY A 39 -20.21 -4.97 -5.63
C GLY A 39 -19.37 -4.86 -6.90
N TYR A 40 -19.99 -4.61 -8.06
CA TYR A 40 -19.25 -4.38 -9.30
C TYR A 40 -18.43 -3.09 -9.26
N VAL A 41 -18.89 -2.06 -8.53
CA VAL A 41 -18.11 -0.83 -8.33
C VAL A 41 -16.80 -1.16 -7.61
N PHE A 42 -16.86 -1.97 -6.55
CA PHE A 42 -15.68 -2.40 -5.80
C PHE A 42 -14.77 -3.33 -6.62
N LEU A 43 -15.35 -4.17 -7.48
CA LEU A 43 -14.59 -4.98 -8.43
C LEU A 43 -13.82 -4.10 -9.43
N ILE A 44 -14.45 -3.04 -9.96
CA ILE A 44 -13.78 -2.08 -10.85
C ILE A 44 -12.65 -1.36 -10.10
N MET A 45 -12.86 -0.98 -8.84
CA MET A 45 -11.80 -0.38 -8.01
C MET A 45 -10.61 -1.32 -7.82
N LEU A 46 -10.84 -2.63 -7.64
CA LEU A 46 -9.76 -3.62 -7.59
C LEU A 46 -8.96 -3.65 -8.90
N VAL A 47 -9.65 -3.70 -10.04
CA VAL A 47 -9.02 -3.71 -11.36
C VAL A 47 -8.20 -2.44 -11.59
N LEU A 48 -8.78 -1.27 -11.29
CA LEU A 48 -8.07 0.01 -11.38
C LEU A 48 -6.86 0.06 -10.44
N GLY A 49 -7.00 -0.44 -9.20
CA GLY A 49 -5.89 -0.53 -8.25
C GLY A 49 -4.73 -1.36 -8.78
N MET A 50 -5.02 -2.53 -9.36
CA MET A 50 -3.99 -3.37 -10.01
C MET A 50 -3.32 -2.67 -11.18
N VAL A 51 -4.08 -1.97 -12.03
CA VAL A 51 -3.53 -1.20 -13.15
C VAL A 51 -2.61 -0.08 -12.66
N LEU A 52 -2.99 0.66 -11.62
CA LEU A 52 -2.16 1.74 -11.07
C LEU A 52 -0.88 1.22 -10.42
N ILE A 53 -0.94 0.09 -9.70
CA ILE A 53 0.27 -0.55 -9.12
C ILE A 53 1.19 -1.03 -10.23
N GLY A 54 0.65 -1.69 -11.26
CA GLY A 54 1.41 -2.14 -12.42
C GLY A 54 2.06 -0.98 -13.17
N TYR A 55 1.30 0.12 -13.37
CA TYR A 55 1.81 1.33 -14.00
C TYR A 55 2.92 1.98 -13.16
N GLY A 56 2.69 2.19 -11.86
CA GLY A 56 3.71 2.73 -10.95
C GLY A 56 4.97 1.86 -10.91
N ALA A 57 4.84 0.54 -10.93
CA ALA A 57 5.97 -0.38 -11.01
C ALA A 57 6.74 -0.30 -12.34
N SER A 58 6.08 0.10 -13.43
CA SER A 58 6.71 0.30 -14.75
C SER A 58 7.39 1.66 -14.93
N LEU A 59 7.15 2.63 -14.03
CA LEU A 59 7.81 3.93 -14.08
C LEU A 59 9.27 3.79 -13.63
N ASP A 60 10.17 4.22 -14.51
CA ASP A 60 11.57 4.38 -14.15
C ASP A 60 11.72 5.51 -13.12
N PRO A 61 12.57 5.34 -12.10
CA PRO A 61 12.85 6.40 -11.15
C PRO A 61 13.48 7.59 -11.88
N THR A 62 13.00 8.79 -11.60
CA THR A 62 13.61 9.99 -12.19
C THR A 62 14.93 10.25 -11.48
N VAL A 63 16.02 10.26 -12.24
CA VAL A 63 17.34 10.54 -11.70
C VAL A 63 17.55 12.05 -11.66
N LYS A 64 17.83 12.59 -10.47
CA LYS A 64 18.17 14.01 -10.31
C LYS A 64 19.48 14.14 -9.55
N TYR A 65 20.28 15.15 -9.91
CA TYR A 65 21.42 15.55 -9.11
C TYR A 65 20.97 16.64 -8.14
N VAL A 66 21.12 16.37 -6.85
CA VAL A 66 20.83 17.34 -5.80
C VAL A 66 22.14 17.82 -5.18
N VAL A 67 22.16 19.08 -4.79
CA VAL A 67 23.30 19.67 -4.08
C VAL A 67 23.34 19.05 -2.67
N ALA A 68 24.38 18.30 -2.37
CA ALA A 68 24.61 17.72 -1.06
C ALA A 68 25.35 18.72 -0.15
N ASP A 69 26.40 19.34 -0.67
CA ASP A 69 27.20 20.32 0.04
C ASP A 69 27.53 21.49 -0.89
N ARG A 70 27.65 22.70 -0.32
CA ARG A 70 27.93 23.92 -1.07
C ARG A 70 28.77 24.88 -0.25
N TRP A 71 29.75 25.50 -0.91
CA TRP A 71 30.60 26.52 -0.32
C TRP A 71 30.78 27.69 -1.28
N ASP A 72 30.44 28.88 -0.81
CA ASP A 72 30.62 30.12 -1.55
C ASP A 72 31.52 31.04 -0.73
N LYS A 73 32.64 31.48 -1.31
CA LYS A 73 33.61 32.35 -0.62
C LYS A 73 34.27 33.32 -1.59
N SER A 74 34.62 34.50 -1.09
CA SER A 74 35.46 35.46 -1.81
C SER A 74 36.60 35.95 -0.92
N TRP A 75 37.82 36.00 -1.45
CA TRP A 75 38.99 36.47 -0.70
C TRP A 75 40.11 36.95 -1.63
N GLU A 76 41.06 37.67 -1.04
CA GLU A 76 42.35 37.98 -1.68
C GLU A 76 43.38 36.89 -1.34
N LEU A 77 44.00 36.32 -2.38
CA LEU A 77 45.11 35.39 -2.29
C LEU A 77 46.41 36.09 -2.69
N LYS A 78 47.27 36.30 -1.69
CA LYS A 78 48.57 36.99 -1.85
C LYS A 78 49.54 36.19 -2.73
N PRO A 79 50.52 36.86 -3.38
CA PRO A 79 51.59 36.18 -4.10
C PRO A 79 52.40 35.28 -3.15
N GLY A 80 52.75 34.07 -3.57
CA GLY A 80 53.49 33.12 -2.73
C GLY A 80 52.62 32.26 -1.81
N TYR A 81 51.30 32.46 -1.80
CA TYR A 81 50.37 31.74 -0.90
C TYR A 81 49.39 30.85 -1.67
N TYR A 82 48.86 29.84 -0.97
CA TYR A 82 47.73 29.04 -1.39
C TYR A 82 46.64 29.07 -0.33
N ASN A 83 45.40 28.85 -0.74
CA ASN A 83 44.28 28.57 0.17
C ASN A 83 43.80 27.14 -0.07
N HIS A 84 43.25 26.51 0.95
CA HIS A 84 42.70 25.17 0.84
C HIS A 84 41.43 25.00 1.64
N HIS A 85 40.62 24.04 1.19
CA HIS A 85 39.39 23.66 1.85
C HIS A 85 39.31 22.14 1.91
N THR A 86 39.16 21.61 3.12
CA THR A 86 39.10 20.17 3.39
C THR A 86 37.71 19.77 3.85
N TRP A 87 37.18 18.69 3.29
CA TRP A 87 35.95 18.05 3.76
C TRP A 87 36.08 16.53 3.68
N LYS A 88 35.16 15.83 4.36
CA LYS A 88 35.10 14.38 4.35
C LYS A 88 33.86 13.91 3.62
N LEU A 89 34.04 12.96 2.70
CA LEU A 89 32.94 12.36 1.94
C LEU A 89 32.78 10.89 2.33
N GLU A 90 31.66 10.57 2.95
CA GLU A 90 31.36 9.22 3.43
C GLU A 90 30.79 8.30 2.35
N SER A 91 30.11 8.87 1.35
CA SER A 91 29.51 8.12 0.25
C SER A 91 29.76 8.85 -1.08
N PRO A 92 30.81 8.45 -1.83
CA PRO A 92 31.18 9.07 -3.10
C PRO A 92 30.39 8.50 -4.30
N HIS A 93 29.55 7.49 -4.09
CA HIS A 93 28.81 6.83 -5.17
C HIS A 93 27.87 7.82 -5.88
N ASP A 94 27.99 7.87 -7.21
CA ASP A 94 27.27 8.79 -8.09
C ASP A 94 27.33 10.26 -7.64
N ALA A 95 28.49 10.67 -7.10
CA ALA A 95 28.76 12.03 -6.65
C ALA A 95 29.80 12.72 -7.55
N PHE A 96 29.61 14.01 -7.80
CA PHE A 96 30.61 14.85 -8.45
C PHE A 96 30.76 16.18 -7.72
N LEU A 97 31.96 16.75 -7.78
CA LEU A 97 32.27 18.08 -7.30
C LEU A 97 32.36 19.02 -8.51
N GLU A 98 31.75 20.18 -8.40
CA GLU A 98 31.89 21.29 -9.32
C GLU A 98 32.57 22.45 -8.60
N ILE A 99 33.62 23.00 -9.22
CA ILE A 99 34.35 24.17 -8.75
C ILE A 99 34.23 25.24 -9.82
N ASN A 100 33.60 26.35 -9.47
CA ASN A 100 33.47 27.54 -10.29
C ASN A 100 34.18 28.69 -9.59
N ALA A 101 35.22 29.25 -10.18
CA ALA A 101 35.89 30.41 -9.61
C ALA A 101 36.08 31.52 -10.65
N THR A 102 35.79 32.74 -10.21
CA THR A 102 36.17 33.97 -10.91
C THR A 102 37.45 34.51 -10.26
N VAL A 103 38.48 34.73 -11.06
CA VAL A 103 39.78 35.24 -10.61
C VAL A 103 40.04 36.59 -11.25
N SER A 104 40.36 37.59 -10.44
CA SER A 104 40.71 38.94 -10.88
C SER A 104 42.00 39.42 -10.22
N GLY A 105 42.71 40.36 -10.85
CA GLY A 105 44.06 40.75 -10.42
C GLY A 105 45.17 39.79 -10.89
N GLY A 106 46.38 40.34 -11.06
CA GLY A 106 47.47 39.64 -11.75
C GLY A 106 47.08 39.24 -13.20
N ASN A 107 47.58 38.09 -13.67
CA ASN A 107 47.23 37.53 -14.98
C ASN A 107 45.88 36.78 -15.01
N GLY A 108 45.10 36.83 -13.93
CA GLY A 108 43.83 36.10 -13.84
C GLY A 108 43.95 34.57 -13.85
N ASP A 109 45.15 34.03 -13.60
CA ASP A 109 45.43 32.59 -13.54
C ASP A 109 45.44 32.04 -12.11
N LEU A 110 45.33 30.72 -11.92
CA LEU A 110 45.41 30.08 -10.61
C LEU A 110 45.78 28.60 -10.79
N ASP A 111 46.66 28.06 -9.96
CA ASP A 111 46.95 26.63 -9.97
C ASP A 111 45.91 25.92 -9.10
N VAL A 112 45.24 24.89 -9.64
CA VAL A 112 44.19 24.15 -8.93
C VAL A 112 44.55 22.67 -8.87
N TYR A 113 44.53 22.09 -7.66
CA TYR A 113 44.70 20.66 -7.46
C TYR A 113 43.87 20.19 -6.27
N ILE A 114 43.55 18.90 -6.29
CA ILE A 114 42.69 18.28 -5.28
C ILE A 114 43.40 17.04 -4.76
N ASP A 115 43.66 17.01 -3.46
CA ASP A 115 44.05 15.79 -2.78
C ASP A 115 42.80 14.96 -2.50
N THR A 116 42.80 13.72 -3.01
CA THR A 116 41.72 12.76 -2.82
C THR A 116 42.23 11.55 -2.02
N PRO A 117 41.34 10.70 -1.50
CA PRO A 117 41.76 9.51 -0.75
C PRO A 117 42.64 8.54 -1.54
N SER A 118 42.59 8.58 -2.88
CA SER A 118 43.37 7.70 -3.76
C SER A 118 44.55 8.40 -4.45
N GLY A 119 44.76 9.69 -4.20
CA GLY A 119 45.87 10.46 -4.74
C GLY A 119 45.51 11.87 -5.16
N ARG A 120 46.52 12.62 -5.61
CA ARG A 120 46.35 14.00 -6.07
C ARG A 120 45.88 14.06 -7.52
N VAL A 121 44.87 14.87 -7.77
CA VAL A 121 44.43 15.28 -9.10
C VAL A 121 44.90 16.70 -9.35
N ASN A 122 45.80 16.89 -10.30
CA ASN A 122 46.34 18.22 -10.62
C ASN A 122 45.75 18.74 -11.93
N TYR A 123 45.05 19.88 -11.86
CA TYR A 123 44.49 20.56 -13.03
C TYR A 123 45.45 21.61 -13.61
N GLY A 124 46.55 21.88 -12.91
CA GLY A 124 47.56 22.85 -13.32
C GLY A 124 47.04 24.29 -13.28
N ARG A 125 47.65 25.13 -14.11
CA ARG A 125 47.33 26.55 -14.21
C ARG A 125 46.11 26.79 -15.06
N LEU A 126 45.06 27.31 -14.43
CA LEU A 126 43.79 27.64 -15.08
C LEU A 126 43.62 29.15 -15.14
N THR A 127 43.11 29.66 -16.26
CA THR A 127 42.82 31.08 -16.45
C THR A 127 41.35 31.36 -16.21
N ASN A 128 41.03 32.56 -15.70
CA ASN A 128 39.66 33.02 -15.48
C ASN A 128 38.78 32.92 -16.75
N PRO A 129 37.52 32.45 -16.66
CA PRO A 129 36.90 31.80 -15.50
C PRO A 129 37.40 30.36 -15.30
N VAL A 130 37.60 29.98 -14.04
CA VAL A 130 38.01 28.63 -13.68
C VAL A 130 36.76 27.76 -13.49
N HIS A 131 36.66 26.67 -14.26
CA HIS A 131 35.61 25.67 -14.11
C HIS A 131 36.22 24.27 -14.09
N VAL A 132 35.98 23.52 -13.02
CA VAL A 132 36.48 22.17 -12.83
C VAL A 132 35.35 21.26 -12.37
N THR A 133 35.18 20.11 -13.03
CA THR A 133 34.26 19.06 -12.60
C THR A 133 35.06 17.79 -12.27
N VAL A 134 34.78 17.20 -11.10
CA VAL A 134 35.48 16.02 -10.60
C VAL A 134 34.46 14.94 -10.28
N ASN A 135 34.59 13.77 -10.91
CA ASN A 135 33.80 12.61 -10.55
C ASN A 135 34.39 11.96 -9.28
N LEU A 136 33.77 12.21 -8.13
CA LEU A 136 34.24 11.78 -6.81
C LEU A 136 34.13 10.25 -6.64
N SER A 137 33.22 9.59 -7.37
CA SER A 137 33.06 8.13 -7.33
C SER A 137 34.32 7.36 -7.71
N ARG A 138 35.25 7.99 -8.44
CA ARG A 138 36.51 7.37 -8.84
C ARG A 138 37.55 7.30 -7.72
N TYR A 139 37.41 8.11 -6.69
CA TYR A 139 38.49 8.35 -5.73
C TYR A 139 38.23 7.79 -4.32
N GLY A 140 37.01 7.31 -4.06
CA GLY A 140 36.69 6.55 -2.85
C GLY A 140 36.23 7.39 -1.65
N VAL A 141 36.01 6.70 -0.54
CA VAL A 141 35.55 7.28 0.73
C VAL A 141 36.74 7.89 1.47
N GLY A 142 36.60 9.10 1.99
CA GLY A 142 37.66 9.70 2.80
C GLY A 142 37.69 11.22 2.75
N GLU A 143 38.85 11.76 3.09
CA GLU A 143 39.13 13.19 3.11
C GLU A 143 39.50 13.69 1.72
N TYR A 144 38.97 14.85 1.36
CA TYR A 144 39.25 15.57 0.13
C TYR A 144 39.69 16.98 0.49
N THR A 145 40.72 17.48 -0.18
CA THR A 145 41.22 18.85 0.02
C THR A 145 41.41 19.53 -1.33
N ILE A 146 40.68 20.62 -1.57
CA ILE A 146 40.88 21.49 -2.74
C ILE A 146 41.95 22.51 -2.39
N TYR A 147 42.89 22.71 -3.30
CA TYR A 147 43.92 23.74 -3.23
C TYR A 147 43.75 24.75 -4.36
N LEU A 148 43.80 26.02 -3.98
CA LEU A 148 43.77 27.19 -4.86
C LEU A 148 45.07 27.95 -4.64
N ASP A 149 45.99 27.85 -5.60
CA ASP A 149 47.40 28.12 -5.38
C ASP A 149 47.89 29.30 -6.24
N ASN A 150 48.42 30.32 -5.56
CA ASN A 150 49.06 31.50 -6.14
C ASN A 150 50.55 31.58 -5.74
N SER A 151 51.15 30.47 -5.34
CA SER A 151 52.56 30.41 -4.92
C SER A 151 53.53 30.74 -6.05
N PHE A 152 53.09 30.57 -7.30
CA PHE A 152 53.87 30.90 -8.49
C PHE A 152 53.98 32.42 -8.75
N SER A 153 53.07 33.24 -8.20
CA SER A 153 53.13 34.68 -8.38
C SER A 153 54.09 35.30 -7.37
N VAL A 154 54.95 36.19 -7.86
CA VAL A 154 55.96 36.86 -7.03
C VAL A 154 55.46 38.20 -6.48
N VAL A 155 54.63 38.92 -7.24
CA VAL A 155 54.28 40.33 -6.94
C VAL A 155 52.78 40.55 -6.85
N THR A 156 51.99 39.84 -7.64
CA THR A 156 50.57 40.15 -7.83
C THR A 156 49.67 39.27 -6.98
N SER A 157 48.81 39.91 -6.18
CA SER A 157 47.68 39.25 -5.52
C SER A 157 46.56 38.93 -6.52
N LYS A 158 45.71 37.98 -6.13
CA LYS A 158 44.51 37.57 -6.88
C LYS A 158 43.30 37.67 -5.98
N TYR A 159 42.22 38.24 -6.49
CA TYR A 159 40.92 38.23 -5.84
C TYR A 159 40.09 37.12 -6.45
N ILE A 160 39.69 36.16 -5.61
CA ILE A 160 39.01 34.93 -6.02
C ILE A 160 37.59 35.00 -5.47
N THR A 161 36.60 34.76 -6.32
CA THR A 161 35.22 34.44 -5.94
C THR A 161 34.93 33.02 -6.36
N LEU A 162 34.73 32.15 -5.38
CA LEU A 162 34.65 30.71 -5.51
C LEU A 162 33.23 30.22 -5.17
N HIS A 163 32.73 29.31 -5.99
CA HIS A 163 31.51 28.55 -5.83
C HIS A 163 31.84 27.06 -5.99
N GLU A 164 31.82 26.31 -4.90
CA GLU A 164 32.03 24.86 -4.87
C GLU A 164 30.70 24.18 -4.54
N ALA A 165 30.35 23.13 -5.27
CA ALA A 165 29.16 22.34 -5.00
C ALA A 165 29.43 20.85 -5.22
N VAL A 166 29.06 20.02 -4.24
CA VAL A 166 29.03 18.57 -4.38
C VAL A 166 27.61 18.17 -4.73
N TYR A 167 27.45 17.50 -5.86
CA TYR A 167 26.20 16.95 -6.33
C TYR A 167 26.17 15.46 -6.08
N ARG A 168 25.02 14.95 -5.64
CA ARG A 168 24.74 13.53 -5.53
C ARG A 168 23.56 13.16 -6.37
N LYS A 169 23.65 12.01 -7.02
CA LYS A 169 22.54 11.41 -7.73
C LYS A 169 21.56 10.82 -6.73
N VAL A 170 20.33 11.29 -6.78
CA VAL A 170 19.21 10.75 -5.99
C VAL A 170 18.16 10.23 -6.97
N GLN A 171 17.63 9.05 -6.64
CA GLN A 171 16.49 8.49 -7.34
C GLN A 171 15.23 9.08 -6.74
N ASP A 172 14.50 9.86 -7.54
CA ASP A 172 13.19 10.39 -7.20
C ASP A 172 12.13 9.37 -7.61
N THR A 173 11.56 8.70 -6.61
CA THR A 173 10.50 7.70 -6.77
C THR A 173 9.11 8.28 -6.51
N THR A 174 8.98 9.60 -6.34
CA THR A 174 7.72 10.23 -5.88
C THR A 174 6.51 9.83 -6.71
N ASP A 175 6.60 9.90 -8.05
CA ASP A 175 5.48 9.54 -8.93
C ASP A 175 5.14 8.06 -8.83
N LYS A 176 6.16 7.20 -8.84
CA LYS A 176 6.03 5.75 -8.66
C LYS A 176 5.33 5.41 -7.34
N ASP A 177 5.79 6.01 -6.24
CA ASP A 177 5.27 5.78 -4.91
C ASP A 177 3.83 6.29 -4.78
N ALA A 178 3.50 7.41 -5.41
CA ALA A 178 2.14 7.95 -5.45
C ALA A 178 1.15 7.01 -6.18
N TYR A 179 1.51 6.49 -7.36
CA TYR A 179 0.67 5.55 -8.09
C TYR A 179 0.49 4.22 -7.34
N GLN A 180 1.56 3.71 -6.73
CA GLN A 180 1.50 2.49 -5.91
C GLN A 180 0.64 2.68 -4.66
N ALA A 181 0.78 3.82 -3.96
CA ALA A 181 -0.03 4.13 -2.78
C ALA A 181 -1.52 4.25 -3.14
N LEU A 182 -1.85 5.01 -4.19
CA LEU A 182 -3.23 5.15 -4.66
C LEU A 182 -3.82 3.81 -5.09
N GLY A 183 -3.07 3.02 -5.86
CA GLY A 183 -3.50 1.69 -6.27
C GLY A 183 -3.70 0.74 -5.10
N GLY A 184 -2.83 0.79 -4.08
CA GLY A 184 -2.96 0.04 -2.84
C GLY A 184 -4.23 0.40 -2.06
N ILE A 185 -4.55 1.69 -1.94
CA ILE A 185 -5.79 2.16 -1.31
C ILE A 185 -7.01 1.65 -2.07
N LEU A 186 -7.02 1.75 -3.40
CA LEU A 186 -8.13 1.24 -4.22
C LEU A 186 -8.29 -0.27 -4.07
N MET A 187 -7.20 -1.03 -4.01
CA MET A 187 -7.27 -2.47 -3.79
C MET A 187 -7.81 -2.80 -2.40
N PHE A 188 -7.37 -2.09 -1.36
CA PHE A 188 -7.85 -2.30 0.00
C PHE A 188 -9.36 -2.02 0.09
N VAL A 189 -9.80 -0.85 -0.37
CA VAL A 189 -11.22 -0.45 -0.34
C VAL A 189 -12.06 -1.38 -1.24
N GLY A 190 -11.57 -1.71 -2.42
CA GLY A 190 -12.22 -2.63 -3.35
C GLY A 190 -12.39 -4.03 -2.75
N PHE A 191 -11.36 -4.56 -2.10
CA PHE A 191 -11.42 -5.89 -1.48
C PHE A 191 -12.46 -5.96 -0.37
N PHE A 192 -12.41 -5.02 0.59
CA PHE A 192 -13.38 -4.97 1.68
C PHE A 192 -14.80 -4.64 1.20
N GLY A 193 -14.93 -3.79 0.17
CA GLY A 193 -16.21 -3.48 -0.45
C GLY A 193 -16.84 -4.67 -1.19
N VAL A 194 -16.04 -5.47 -1.89
CA VAL A 194 -16.51 -6.75 -2.47
C VAL A 194 -16.99 -7.67 -1.34
N LEU A 195 -16.19 -7.87 -0.29
CA LEU A 195 -16.58 -8.71 0.85
C LEU A 195 -17.87 -8.24 1.51
N TYR A 196 -18.07 -6.93 1.67
CA TYR A 196 -19.27 -6.34 2.25
C TYR A 196 -20.51 -6.50 1.35
N THR A 197 -20.32 -6.54 0.04
CA THR A 197 -21.43 -6.66 -0.93
C THR A 197 -21.77 -8.10 -1.30
N LEU A 198 -20.94 -9.06 -0.90
CA LEU A 198 -21.28 -10.48 -0.98
C LEU A 198 -22.51 -10.76 -0.13
N SER A 199 -23.59 -11.15 -0.79
CA SER A 199 -24.83 -11.53 -0.13
C SER A 199 -25.08 -13.01 -0.31
N LYS A 200 -25.62 -13.63 0.74
CA LYS A 200 -26.07 -15.01 0.70
C LYS A 200 -27.58 -15.01 0.51
N ARG A 201 -28.04 -15.74 -0.50
CA ARG A 201 -29.45 -16.11 -0.67
C ARG A 201 -29.61 -17.59 -0.34
N VAL A 202 -30.69 -17.90 0.35
CA VAL A 202 -31.14 -19.27 0.55
C VAL A 202 -32.41 -19.45 -0.24
N ILE A 203 -32.44 -20.49 -1.06
CA ILE A 203 -33.61 -20.90 -1.81
C ILE A 203 -34.08 -22.20 -1.15
N LEU A 204 -35.29 -22.16 -0.61
CA LEU A 204 -36.00 -23.28 -0.02
C LEU A 204 -37.17 -23.63 -0.94
N GLU A 205 -37.18 -24.85 -1.47
CA GLU A 205 -38.30 -25.39 -2.24
C GLU A 205 -39.07 -26.32 -1.30
N VAL A 206 -40.39 -26.14 -1.11
CA VAL A 206 -41.24 -27.00 -0.26
C VAL A 206 -42.48 -27.39 -1.07
N ASP A 207 -42.58 -28.66 -1.47
CA ASP A 207 -43.74 -29.22 -2.19
C ASP A 207 -44.20 -28.40 -3.42
N GLY A 208 -43.25 -27.75 -4.10
CA GLY A 208 -43.50 -26.93 -5.30
C GLY A 208 -43.54 -25.41 -5.05
N ASP A 209 -43.57 -24.96 -3.79
CA ASP A 209 -43.41 -23.55 -3.44
C ASP A 209 -41.93 -23.16 -3.35
N GLU A 210 -41.53 -22.07 -4.01
CA GLU A 210 -40.19 -21.50 -3.92
C GLU A 210 -40.15 -20.33 -2.93
N ILE A 211 -39.36 -20.47 -1.88
CA ILE A 211 -39.12 -19.46 -0.86
C ILE A 211 -37.66 -19.00 -0.98
N VAL A 212 -37.46 -17.77 -1.43
CA VAL A 212 -36.15 -17.12 -1.51
C VAL A 212 -35.97 -16.20 -0.30
N MET A 213 -35.02 -16.54 0.54
CA MET A 213 -34.54 -15.75 1.67
C MET A 213 -33.29 -14.97 1.27
N GLU A 214 -33.35 -13.64 1.23
CA GLU A 214 -32.19 -12.78 1.05
C GLU A 214 -31.80 -12.09 2.36
N PHE A 215 -30.56 -12.36 2.79
CA PHE A 215 -30.00 -11.74 3.99
C PHE A 215 -29.44 -10.37 3.65
N LYS A 216 -29.92 -9.35 4.35
CA LYS A 216 -29.42 -7.99 4.23
C LYS A 216 -28.83 -7.50 5.53
N SER A 217 -27.52 -7.26 5.50
CA SER A 217 -26.80 -6.53 6.54
C SER A 217 -27.09 -5.04 6.40
N GLY A 218 -27.59 -4.43 7.46
CA GLY A 218 -27.82 -2.99 7.58
C GLY A 218 -26.99 -2.40 8.71
N LEU A 219 -26.83 -1.08 8.74
CA LEU A 219 -25.95 -0.34 9.67
C LEU A 219 -26.29 -0.55 11.16
N LEU A 220 -27.53 -0.93 11.48
CA LEU A 220 -28.02 -1.09 12.86
C LEU A 220 -28.55 -2.49 13.20
N LYS A 221 -29.13 -3.22 12.24
CA LYS A 221 -29.62 -4.59 12.40
C LYS A 221 -29.65 -5.33 11.06
N ASN A 222 -29.31 -6.61 11.10
CA ASN A 222 -29.55 -7.54 9.99
C ASN A 222 -31.04 -7.86 9.88
N TYR A 223 -31.54 -7.97 8.66
CA TYR A 223 -32.91 -8.36 8.37
C TYR A 223 -32.97 -9.32 7.19
N VAL A 224 -34.03 -10.11 7.14
CA VAL A 224 -34.30 -11.05 6.05
C VAL A 224 -35.41 -10.47 5.18
N GLU A 225 -35.17 -10.41 3.87
CA GLU A 225 -36.24 -10.21 2.88
C GLU A 225 -36.68 -11.58 2.36
N LEU A 226 -37.98 -11.85 2.45
CA LEU A 226 -38.59 -13.07 1.92
C LEU A 226 -39.26 -12.78 0.59
N THR A 227 -39.08 -13.69 -0.35
CA THR A 227 -39.84 -13.77 -1.60
C THR A 227 -40.45 -15.16 -1.69
N VAL A 228 -41.77 -15.26 -1.81
CA VAL A 228 -42.50 -16.53 -1.91
C VAL A 228 -43.14 -16.60 -3.29
N ASN A 229 -42.81 -17.62 -4.08
CA ASN A 229 -43.31 -17.81 -5.44
C ASN A 229 -43.19 -16.55 -6.33
N GLY A 230 -42.08 -15.82 -6.19
CA GLY A 230 -41.80 -14.58 -6.93
C GLY A 230 -42.42 -13.30 -6.34
N PHE A 231 -43.27 -13.40 -5.32
CA PHE A 231 -43.84 -12.24 -4.63
C PHE A 231 -43.01 -11.85 -3.42
N LYS A 232 -42.51 -10.62 -3.42
CA LYS A 232 -41.72 -10.06 -2.32
C LYS A 232 -42.66 -9.64 -1.19
N LEU A 233 -42.40 -10.13 0.02
CA LEU A 233 -43.07 -9.64 1.23
C LEU A 233 -42.55 -8.25 1.58
N ASP A 234 -43.45 -7.28 1.73
CA ASP A 234 -43.09 -5.89 2.07
C ASP A 234 -42.50 -5.75 3.48
N GLN A 235 -42.75 -6.73 4.35
CA GLN A 235 -42.26 -6.71 5.72
C GLN A 235 -40.81 -7.24 5.83
N LYS A 236 -39.93 -6.39 6.37
CA LYS A 236 -38.58 -6.77 6.77
C LYS A 236 -38.63 -7.56 8.07
N ILE A 237 -38.21 -8.83 8.03
CA ILE A 237 -38.20 -9.68 9.22
C ILE A 237 -37.00 -9.30 10.09
N LYS A 238 -37.28 -8.83 11.31
CA LYS A 238 -36.30 -8.38 12.31
C LYS A 238 -36.24 -9.25 13.58
N GLY A 239 -37.14 -10.22 13.71
CA GLY A 239 -37.28 -11.12 14.85
C GLY A 239 -37.83 -12.49 14.42
N PRO A 240 -38.14 -13.39 15.36
CA PRO A 240 -38.66 -14.70 15.04
C PRO A 240 -40.02 -14.60 14.34
N VAL A 241 -40.19 -15.32 13.24
CA VAL A 241 -41.43 -15.32 12.45
C VAL A 241 -41.79 -16.76 12.08
N LYS A 242 -43.08 -17.09 12.19
CA LYS A 242 -43.66 -18.38 11.80
C LYS A 242 -44.75 -18.17 10.76
N PHE A 243 -44.76 -18.98 9.72
CA PHE A 243 -45.81 -18.95 8.70
C PHE A 243 -46.02 -20.35 8.11
N ARG A 244 -47.21 -20.57 7.55
CA ARG A 244 -47.56 -21.84 6.91
C ARG A 244 -47.07 -21.85 5.46
N VAL A 245 -46.58 -22.99 5.00
CA VAL A 245 -45.99 -23.21 3.67
C VAL A 245 -46.39 -24.57 3.11
N GLY A 246 -46.29 -24.75 1.79
CA GLY A 246 -46.71 -25.95 1.07
C GLY A 246 -48.08 -25.77 0.40
N GLN A 247 -48.36 -26.58 -0.64
CA GLN A 247 -49.58 -26.46 -1.46
C GLN A 247 -50.90 -26.47 -0.65
N ASN A 248 -50.89 -27.08 0.55
CA ASN A 248 -52.05 -27.17 1.43
C ASN A 248 -51.88 -26.38 2.74
N GLU A 249 -50.84 -25.54 2.85
CA GLU A 249 -50.47 -24.82 4.09
C GLU A 249 -50.30 -25.74 5.32
N ASP A 250 -49.89 -26.99 5.08
CA ASP A 250 -49.84 -28.05 6.09
C ASP A 250 -48.55 -28.02 6.92
N LYS A 251 -47.52 -27.30 6.45
CA LYS A 251 -46.21 -27.21 7.12
C LYS A 251 -46.00 -25.84 7.74
N VAL A 252 -45.37 -25.79 8.91
CA VAL A 252 -45.03 -24.56 9.62
C VAL A 252 -43.54 -24.28 9.45
N LEU A 253 -43.22 -23.21 8.71
CA LEU A 253 -41.85 -22.68 8.60
C LEU A 253 -41.62 -21.63 9.67
N GLU A 254 -40.52 -21.78 10.40
CA GLU A 254 -40.10 -20.90 11.47
C GLU A 254 -38.68 -20.41 11.20
N ILE A 255 -38.50 -19.10 11.30
CA ILE A 255 -37.24 -18.40 11.03
C ILE A 255 -36.88 -17.58 12.26
N GLU A 256 -35.79 -17.93 12.95
CA GLU A 256 -35.40 -17.32 14.22
C GLU A 256 -33.94 -16.85 14.20
N PRO A 257 -33.61 -15.69 14.79
CA PRO A 257 -32.21 -15.27 14.95
C PRO A 257 -31.50 -16.10 16.04
N ILE A 258 -30.29 -16.61 15.76
CA ILE A 258 -29.53 -17.52 16.64
C ILE A 258 -28.67 -16.75 17.68
N VAL A 259 -28.39 -15.46 17.48
CA VAL A 259 -27.40 -14.72 18.30
C VAL A 259 -27.86 -13.27 18.56
N PHE A 260 -27.46 -12.70 19.70
CA PHE A 260 -27.52 -11.26 20.00
C PHE A 260 -26.90 -10.49 18.82
N LEU A 261 -27.69 -9.62 18.15
CA LEU A 261 -27.42 -8.90 16.88
C LEU A 261 -27.89 -9.56 15.55
N ASN A 262 -28.63 -10.67 15.56
CA ASN A 262 -29.15 -11.31 14.34
C ASN A 262 -28.03 -11.66 13.31
N LEU A 263 -26.86 -12.07 13.80
CA LEU A 263 -25.68 -12.45 12.99
C LEU A 263 -25.79 -13.83 12.33
N ALA A 264 -26.83 -14.57 12.67
CA ALA A 264 -27.22 -15.82 12.04
C ALA A 264 -28.70 -16.07 12.29
N TRP A 265 -29.33 -16.79 11.37
CA TRP A 265 -30.72 -17.18 11.38
C TRP A 265 -30.85 -18.70 11.25
N LYS A 266 -31.68 -19.27 12.12
CA LYS A 266 -32.12 -20.65 12.14
C LYS A 266 -33.38 -20.75 11.29
N ILE A 267 -33.46 -21.80 10.50
CA ILE A 267 -34.64 -22.14 9.73
C ILE A 267 -35.09 -23.53 10.19
N THR A 268 -36.32 -23.62 10.67
CA THR A 268 -36.96 -24.85 11.13
C THR A 268 -38.27 -25.08 10.40
N LEU A 269 -38.54 -26.30 9.96
CA LEU A 269 -39.79 -26.71 9.32
C LEU A 269 -40.45 -27.77 10.21
N ASP A 270 -41.69 -27.56 10.63
CA ASP A 270 -42.44 -28.42 11.55
C ASP A 270 -41.66 -28.77 12.83
N GLY A 271 -40.94 -27.77 13.35
CA GLY A 271 -40.08 -27.93 14.53
C GLY A 271 -38.76 -28.65 14.29
N GLN A 272 -38.46 -29.10 13.06
CA GLN A 272 -37.19 -29.73 12.69
C GLN A 272 -36.23 -28.73 12.05
N PHE A 273 -34.95 -28.77 12.44
CA PHE A 273 -33.93 -27.90 11.86
C PHE A 273 -33.56 -28.33 10.44
N ILE A 274 -33.74 -27.42 9.48
CA ILE A 274 -33.48 -27.68 8.06
C ILE A 274 -32.30 -26.88 7.51
N GLY A 275 -31.79 -25.90 8.27
CA GLY A 275 -30.59 -25.17 7.89
C GLY A 275 -30.48 -23.81 8.57
N GLY A 276 -29.28 -23.23 8.49
CA GLY A 276 -28.99 -21.91 9.02
C GLY A 276 -28.18 -21.06 8.06
N VAL A 277 -28.27 -19.75 8.24
CA VAL A 277 -27.64 -18.74 7.39
C VAL A 277 -27.04 -17.67 8.30
N PRO A 278 -25.79 -17.23 8.10
CA PRO A 278 -25.28 -16.05 8.79
C PRO A 278 -26.08 -14.80 8.37
#